data_AF-A0A7J5GTG7-F1
#
_entry.id   AF-A0A7J5GTG7-F1
#
_cell.length_a   1.000
_cell.length_b   1.000
_cell.length_c   1.000
_cell.angle_alpha   90.00
_cell.angle_beta   90.00
_cell.angle_gamma   90.00
#
_symmetry.space_group_name_H-M   'P 1'
#
loop_
_entity.id
_entity.type
_entity.pdbx_description
1 polymer ?
#
loop_
_entity_poly.entity_id
_entity_poly.type
_entity_poly.pdbx_seq_one_letter_code
_entity_poly.pdbx_strand_id
1 'polypeptide(L)' 'GNGIALLFNRCDSNKFQDIIFTKATGMMFLRNRIKFFRPDGTRGDSPGCGSVLIAFGRENAEILRNCSLQGKYVELNNDK' A
#
# COMPACT_ATOMS: atom_id res chain seq x y z
N GLY A 1 0.16 -14.26 6.66
CA GLY A 1 0.24 -14.55 5.21
C GLY A 1 1.28 -13.65 4.58
N ASN A 2 1.67 -13.92 3.33
CA ASN A 2 2.66 -13.12 2.59
C ASN A 2 1.97 -12.51 1.36
N GLY A 3 1.92 -11.18 1.24
CA GLY A 3 1.30 -10.52 0.10
C GLY A 3 1.32 -9.00 0.17
N ILE A 4 0.94 -8.35 -0.94
CA ILE A 4 0.79 -6.89 -1.02
C ILE A 4 -0.67 -6.55 -1.29
N ALA A 5 -1.25 -5.69 -0.46
CA ALA A 5 -2.60 -5.17 -0.65
C ALA A 5 -2.56 -3.70 -1.09
N LEU A 6 -3.46 -3.31 -1.99
CA LEU A 6 -3.67 -1.93 -2.40
C LEU A 6 -4.93 -1.38 -1.75
N LEU A 7 -4.80 -0.33 -0.95
CA LEU A 7 -5.93 0.29 -0.25
C LEU A 7 -5.96 1.81 -0.45
N PHE A 8 -7.13 2.39 -0.18
CA PHE A 8 -7.20 3.81 0.10
C PHE A 8 -6.48 4.13 1.42
N ASN A 9 -5.79 5.26 1.44
CA ASN A 9 -5.08 5.77 2.60
C ASN A 9 -6.07 6.35 3.64
N ARG A 10 -6.85 5.46 4.25
CA ARG A 10 -7.83 5.72 5.30
C ARG A 10 -7.30 5.16 6.62
N CYS A 11 -6.19 5.73 7.08
CA CYS A 11 -5.53 5.36 8.34
C CYS A 11 -6.47 5.46 9.54
N ASP A 12 -7.50 6.30 9.46
CA ASP A 12 -8.55 6.49 10.45
C ASP A 12 -9.54 5.32 10.56
N SER A 13 -9.58 4.41 9.59
CA SER A 13 -10.54 3.30 9.60
C SER A 13 -10.18 2.16 10.55
N ASN A 14 -11.19 1.44 11.08
CA ASN A 14 -11.00 0.27 11.93
C ASN A 14 -10.07 -0.79 11.30
N LYS A 15 -10.14 -0.99 9.97
CA LYS A 15 -9.22 -1.92 9.29
C LYS A 15 -7.76 -1.48 9.44
N PHE A 16 -7.49 -0.18 9.34
CA PHE A 16 -6.14 0.32 9.52
C PHE A 16 -5.66 0.21 10.97
N GLN A 17 -6.49 0.66 11.91
CA GLN A 17 -6.19 0.66 13.34
C GLN A 17 -6.00 -0.75 13.89
N ASP A 18 -6.93 -1.67 13.59
CA ASP A 18 -6.99 -2.97 14.26
C ASP A 18 -6.18 -4.05 13.54
N ILE A 19 -5.92 -3.88 12.24
CA ILE A 19 -5.30 -4.93 11.40
C ILE A 19 -4.03 -4.44 10.71
N ILE A 20 -4.09 -3.34 9.95
CA ILE A 20 -2.93 -2.94 9.14
C ILE A 20 -1.77 -2.53 10.03
N PHE A 21 -1.98 -1.62 10.99
CA PHE A 21 -0.91 -1.16 11.85
C PHE A 21 -0.38 -2.24 12.79
N THR A 22 -1.19 -3.24 13.13
CA THR A 22 -0.81 -4.31 14.07
C THR A 22 -0.19 -5.53 13.39
N LYS A 23 -0.45 -5.77 12.10
CA LYS A 23 -0.04 -7.01 11.41
C LYS A 23 0.76 -6.79 10.13
N ALA A 24 0.75 -5.61 9.54
CA ALA A 24 1.55 -5.35 8.33
C ALA A 24 3.02 -5.15 8.71
N THR A 25 3.91 -5.60 7.82
CA THR A 25 5.36 -5.44 7.98
C THR A 25 5.81 -4.07 7.48
N GLY A 26 5.21 -3.58 6.40
CA GLY A 26 5.55 -2.28 5.83
C GLY A 26 4.44 -1.68 4.97
N MET A 27 4.57 -0.38 4.70
CA MET A 27 3.63 0.39 3.89
C MET A 27 4.38 1.27 2.90
N MET A 28 3.85 1.45 1.69
CA MET A 28 4.36 2.38 0.69
C MET A 28 3.26 3.38 0.30
N PHE A 29 3.41 4.63 0.73
CA PHE A 29 2.53 5.73 0.35
C PHE A 29 2.96 6.27 -1.01
N LEU A 30 2.09 6.18 -2.01
CA LEU A 30 2.40 6.59 -3.37
C LEU A 30 2.36 8.12 -3.50
N ARG A 31 3.35 8.70 -4.19
CA ARG A 31 3.47 10.16 -4.39
C ARG A 31 2.30 10.73 -5.21
N ASN A 32 1.85 9.99 -6.22
CA ASN A 32 0.78 10.41 -7.13
C ASN A 32 -0.45 9.52 -6.96
N ARG A 33 -1.63 10.05 -7.32
CA ARG A 33 -2.86 9.25 -7.35
C ARG A 33 -2.79 8.20 -8.46
N ILE A 34 -3.12 6.96 -8.13
CA ILE A 34 -3.22 5.88 -9.11
C ILE A 34 -4.40 6.11 -10.05
N LYS A 35 -4.32 5.53 -11.24
CA LYS A 35 -5.43 5.45 -12.20
C LYS A 35 -5.44 4.04 -12.77
N PHE A 36 -6.61 3.45 -12.90
CA PHE A 36 -6.77 2.12 -13.48
C PHE A 36 -7.13 2.23 -14.95
N PHE A 37 -6.66 1.28 -15.75
CA PHE A 37 -7.16 1.10 -17.11
C PHE A 37 -8.40 0.21 -17.10
N ARG A 38 -9.41 0.59 -17.87
CA ARG A 38 -10.59 -0.22 -18.13
C ARG A 38 -10.25 -1.32 -19.14
N PRO A 39 -11.08 -2.38 -19.28
CA PRO A 39 -10.84 -3.44 -20.26
C PRO A 39 -10.70 -2.96 -21.72
N ASP A 40 -11.30 -1.81 -22.04
CA ASP A 40 -11.22 -1.16 -23.36
C ASP A 40 -9.93 -0.32 -23.56
N GLY A 41 -9.01 -0.32 -22.59
CA GLY A 41 -7.76 0.45 -22.63
C GLY A 41 -7.92 1.94 -22.28
N THR A 42 -9.12 2.42 -22.00
CA THR A 42 -9.32 3.80 -21.55
C THR A 42 -8.83 3.97 -20.11
N ARG A 43 -8.26 5.13 -19.80
CA ARG A 43 -7.81 5.43 -18.44
C ARG A 43 -8.98 5.94 -17.60
N GLY A 44 -9.18 5.31 -16.44
CA GLY A 44 -10.11 5.76 -15.42
C GLY A 44 -9.63 7.01 -14.68
N ASP A 45 -10.54 7.57 -13.90
CA ASP A 45 -10.24 8.68 -13.02
C ASP A 45 -9.43 8.24 -11.80
N SER A 46 -8.82 9.22 -11.14
CA SER A 46 -8.12 8.99 -9.88
C SER A 46 -9.11 8.84 -8.72
N PRO A 47 -8.80 8.01 -7.71
CA PRO A 47 -9.61 7.93 -6.51
C PRO A 47 -9.58 9.24 -5.71
N GLY A 48 -10.67 9.52 -4.97
CA GLY A 48 -10.78 10.73 -4.15
C GLY A 48 -9.78 10.79 -2.98
N CYS A 49 -9.25 9.64 -2.55
CA CYS A 49 -8.25 9.55 -1.49
C CYS A 49 -6.91 9.03 -2.02
N GLY A 50 -5.86 9.15 -1.20
CA GLY A 50 -4.55 8.60 -1.52
C GLY A 50 -4.59 7.08 -1.59
N SER A 51 -3.54 6.52 -2.20
CA SER A 51 -3.37 5.09 -2.31
C SER A 51 -2.12 4.69 -1.54
N VAL A 52 -2.22 3.54 -0.88
CA VAL A 52 -1.12 2.97 -0.12
C VAL A 52 -1.04 1.48 -0.41
N LEU A 53 0.18 0.99 -0.64
CA LEU A 53 0.48 -0.42 -0.73
C LEU A 53 0.86 -0.91 0.66
N ILE A 54 0.28 -2.02 1.10
CA ILE A 54 0.53 -2.64 2.40
C ILE A 54 1.21 -3.98 2.16
N ALA A 55 2.41 -4.16 2.67
CA ALA A 55 3.12 -5.43 2.64
C ALA A 55 2.88 -6.22 3.94
N PHE A 56 2.45 -7.47 3.76
CA PHE A 56 2.46 -8.49 4.79
C PHE A 56 3.61 -9.45 4.51
N GLY A 57 4.47 -9.66 5.50
CA GLY A 57 5.65 -10.51 5.37
C GLY A 57 6.89 -9.74 4.91
N ARG A 58 8.06 -10.21 5.34
CA ARG A 58 9.36 -9.56 5.11
C ARG A 58 9.72 -9.43 3.63
N GLU A 59 9.50 -10.48 2.85
CA GLU A 59 9.83 -10.49 1.42
C GLU A 59 9.10 -9.37 0.66
N ASN A 60 7.79 -9.24 0.85
CA ASN A 60 7.00 -8.19 0.20
C ASN A 60 7.34 -6.79 0.73
N ALA A 61 7.70 -6.68 2.01
CA ALA A 61 8.16 -5.42 2.58
C ALA A 61 9.49 -4.97 1.96
N GLU A 62 10.43 -5.88 1.74
CA GLU A 62 11.68 -5.64 1.03
C GLU A 62 11.46 -5.25 -0.44
N ILE A 63 10.52 -5.91 -1.13
CA ILE A 63 10.11 -5.52 -2.49
C ILE A 63 9.60 -4.08 -2.50
N LEU A 64 8.67 -3.72 -1.60
CA LEU A 64 8.15 -2.35 -1.54
C LEU A 64 9.24 -1.34 -1.17
N ARG A 65 10.15 -1.67 -0.26
CA ARG A 65 11.25 -0.80 0.16
C ARG A 65 12.21 -0.47 -0.99
N ASN A 66 12.45 -1.43 -1.88
CA ASN A 66 13.47 -1.33 -2.94
C ASN A 66 12.89 -1.07 -4.34
N CYS A 67 11.57 -1.06 -4.51
CA CYS A 67 10.96 -0.80 -5.82
C CYS A 67 11.14 0.65 -6.28
N SER A 68 11.02 0.86 -7.59
CA SER A 68 11.15 2.18 -8.23
C SER A 68 9.90 3.06 -8.14
N LEU A 69 8.86 2.62 -7.43
CA LEU A 69 7.64 3.40 -7.26
C LEU A 69 7.94 4.66 -6.43
N GLN A 70 7.54 5.82 -6.94
CA GLN A 70 7.72 7.08 -6.23
C GLN A 70 6.78 7.15 -5.03
N GLY A 71 7.35 7.37 -3.85
CA GLY A 71 6.58 7.41 -2.62
C GLY A 71 7.44 7.43 -1.38
N LYS A 72 6.78 7.21 -0.24
CA LYS A 72 7.43 7.03 1.05
C LYS A 72 7.14 5.64 1.58
N TYR A 73 8.19 4.84 1.73
CA TYR A 73 8.13 3.60 2.49
C TYR A 73 8.19 3.88 3.99
N VAL A 74 7.36 3.19 4.76
CA VAL A 74 7.30 3.19 6.22
C VAL A 74 7.32 1.75 6.68
N GLU A 75 8.31 1.42 7.49
CA GLU A 75 8.43 0.13 8.16
C GLU A 75 7.55 0.15 9.43
N LEU A 76 6.83 -0.94 9.70
CA LEU A 76 5.91 -1.03 10.83
C LEU A 76 6.41 -2.09 11.83
N ASN A 77 5.91 -3.31 11.68
CA ASN A 77 6.19 -4.41 12.59
C ASN A 77 7.35 -5.24 12.03
N ASN A 78 8.56 -4.92 12.50
CA ASN A 78 9.74 -5.73 12.28
C ASN A 78 9.84 -6.78 13.38
N ASP A 79 9.14 -7.89 13.20
CA ASP A 79 9.43 -9.08 13.97
C ASP A 79 10.78 -9.62 13.49
N LYS A 80 11.76 -9.63 14.40
CA LYS A 80 13.04 -10.33 14.21
C LYS A 80 12.82 -11.84 14.18
#